data_AF-A0A349DI39-F1
#
_entry.id   AF-A0A349DI39-F1
#
_cell.length_a   1.000
_cell.length_b   1.000
_cell.length_c   1.000
_cell.angle_alpha   90.00
_cell.angle_beta   90.00
_cell.angle_gamma   90.00
#
_symmetry.space_group_name_H-M   'P 1'
#
loop_
_entity.id
_entity.type
_entity.pdbx_description
1 polymer ?
#
loop_
_entity_poly.entity_id
_entity_poly.type
_entity_poly.pdbx_seq_one_letter_code
_entity_poly.pdbx_strand_id
1 'polypeptide(L)'
;MNSIMLAEIILILLAIAGFALRIGLSVWGIPLLIIGFVGLAVVYLRRSFRQVRLNNQPEAAADRYFMPAYKLAHLLFALCMLGLLFKIMLWDANFLVLGVTLMLVFVLFVSLQVLKEKVFFKKLLVKSILIGTVALAFYQAPLATFINIYYRDHPAFAKVFIEYREDPKNEVKKKNYLEARKKLLNKHAK
;
A
#
# COMPACT_ATOMS: atom_id res chain seq x y z
N MET A 1 14.86 22.20 -0.93
CA MET A 1 14.26 20.88 -0.64
C MET A 1 14.69 19.90 -1.73
N ASN A 2 15.16 18.70 -1.38
CA ASN A 2 15.68 17.72 -2.35
C ASN A 2 14.52 17.28 -3.28
N SER A 3 14.67 17.32 -4.61
CA SER A 3 13.56 17.10 -5.56
C SER A 3 12.82 15.77 -5.36
N ILE A 4 13.53 14.75 -4.84
CA ILE A 4 12.95 13.44 -4.53
C ILE A 4 12.06 13.49 -3.28
N MET A 5 12.41 14.29 -2.27
CA MET A 5 11.54 14.48 -1.09
C MET A 5 10.26 15.23 -1.48
N LEU A 6 10.39 16.26 -2.34
CA LEU A 6 9.23 16.96 -2.86
C LEU A 6 8.31 16.01 -3.63
N ALA A 7 8.86 15.18 -4.52
CA ALA A 7 8.09 14.19 -5.27
C ALA A 7 7.38 13.19 -4.34
N GLU A 8 8.06 12.69 -3.31
CA GLU A 8 7.47 11.80 -2.30
C GLU A 8 6.28 12.46 -1.58
N ILE A 9 6.41 13.71 -1.16
CA ILE A 9 5.32 14.46 -0.50
C ILE A 9 4.13 14.66 -1.45
N ILE A 10 4.39 15.10 -2.69
CA ILE A 10 3.33 15.30 -3.70
C ILE A 10 2.58 13.99 -3.93
N LEU A 11 3.29 12.87 -4.07
CA LEU A 11 2.67 11.57 -4.31
C LEU A 11 1.88 11.05 -3.10
N ILE A 12 2.34 11.32 -1.86
CA ILE A 12 1.56 11.05 -0.64
C ILE A 12 0.26 11.85 -0.66
N LEU A 13 0.32 13.14 -0.97
CA LEU A 13 -0.87 13.99 -1.03
C LEU A 13 -1.84 13.53 -2.12
N LEU A 14 -1.33 13.12 -3.29
CA LEU A 14 -2.14 12.54 -4.36
C LEU A 14 -2.80 11.21 -3.94
N ALA A 15 -2.08 10.33 -3.24
CA ALA A 15 -2.64 9.08 -2.74
C ALA A 15 -3.77 9.33 -1.72
N ILE A 16 -3.58 10.28 -0.79
CA ILE A 16 -4.60 10.66 0.20
C ILE A 16 -5.81 11.29 -0.49
N ALA A 17 -5.60 12.24 -1.40
CA ALA A 17 -6.67 12.88 -2.16
C ALA A 17 -7.44 11.86 -3.01
N GLY A 18 -6.72 10.95 -3.69
CA GLY A 18 -7.31 9.86 -4.45
C GLY A 18 -8.15 8.92 -3.58
N PHE A 19 -7.67 8.59 -2.37
CA PHE A 19 -8.42 7.76 -1.42
C PHE A 19 -9.69 8.46 -0.94
N ALA A 20 -9.61 9.75 -0.58
CA ALA A 20 -10.77 10.53 -0.18
C ALA A 20 -11.80 10.65 -1.31
N LEU A 21 -11.36 10.94 -2.53
CA LEU A 21 -12.22 10.97 -3.72
C LEU A 21 -12.86 9.61 -4.01
N ARG A 22 -12.11 8.52 -3.79
CA ARG A 22 -12.62 7.16 -3.96
C ARG A 22 -13.72 6.83 -2.96
N ILE A 23 -13.57 7.23 -1.69
CA ILE A 23 -14.64 7.13 -0.68
C ILE A 23 -15.84 8.00 -1.06
N GLY A 24 -15.59 9.19 -1.61
CA GLY A 24 -16.63 10.07 -2.16
C GLY A 24 -17.27 9.59 -3.46
N LEU A 25 -16.97 8.37 -3.92
CA LEU A 25 -17.47 7.75 -5.16
C LEU A 25 -17.13 8.54 -6.44
N SER A 26 -16.11 9.41 -6.40
CA SER A 26 -15.66 10.16 -7.57
C SER A 26 -14.84 9.27 -8.51
N VAL A 27 -15.11 9.40 -9.82
CA VAL A 27 -14.39 8.68 -10.89
C VAL A 27 -12.91 9.00 -10.89
N TRP A 28 -12.54 10.22 -10.50
CA TRP A 28 -11.14 10.67 -10.44
C TRP A 28 -10.34 10.04 -9.29
N GLY A 29 -11.00 9.42 -8.32
CA GLY A 29 -10.30 8.76 -7.21
C GLY A 29 -9.35 7.65 -7.68
N ILE A 30 -9.75 6.86 -8.68
CA ILE A 30 -8.93 5.73 -9.16
C ILE A 30 -7.62 6.20 -9.82
N PRO A 31 -7.63 7.10 -10.84
CA PRO A 31 -6.39 7.58 -11.44
C PRO A 31 -5.43 8.21 -10.42
N LEU A 32 -5.93 9.03 -9.50
CA LEU A 32 -5.10 9.65 -8.46
C LEU A 32 -4.45 8.61 -7.54
N LEU A 33 -5.19 7.57 -7.14
CA LEU A 33 -4.66 6.46 -6.34
C LEU A 33 -3.55 5.72 -7.06
N ILE A 34 -3.75 5.42 -8.35
CA ILE A 34 -2.74 4.73 -9.17
C ILE A 34 -1.48 5.59 -9.26
N ILE A 35 -1.61 6.87 -9.62
CA ILE A 35 -0.46 7.79 -9.74
C ILE A 35 0.28 7.91 -8.40
N GLY A 36 -0.46 8.11 -7.30
CA GLY A 36 0.11 8.26 -5.96
C GLY A 36 0.87 7.02 -5.51
N PHE A 37 0.22 5.85 -5.46
CA PHE A 37 0.83 4.64 -4.93
C PHE A 37 1.87 4.03 -5.87
N VAL A 38 1.64 3.98 -7.18
CA VAL A 38 2.65 3.50 -8.14
C VAL A 38 3.85 4.44 -8.16
N GLY A 39 3.62 5.76 -8.14
CA GLY A 39 4.69 6.74 -8.05
C GLY A 39 5.53 6.56 -6.78
N LEU A 40 4.89 6.38 -5.62
CA LEU A 40 5.61 6.11 -4.37
C LEU A 40 6.40 4.81 -4.43
N ALA A 41 5.80 3.75 -4.98
CA ALA A 41 6.49 2.48 -5.16
C ALA A 41 7.74 2.64 -6.03
N VAL A 42 7.66 3.38 -7.13
CA VAL A 42 8.81 3.67 -8.01
C VAL A 42 9.86 4.51 -7.30
N VAL A 43 9.47 5.54 -6.54
CA VAL A 43 10.40 6.36 -5.77
C VAL A 43 11.17 5.52 -4.75
N TYR A 44 10.48 4.64 -4.02
CA TYR A 44 11.09 3.75 -3.05
C TYR A 44 11.97 2.69 -3.70
N LEU A 45 11.49 2.06 -4.78
CA LEU A 45 12.27 1.08 -5.54
C LEU A 45 13.56 1.71 -6.07
N ARG A 46 13.49 2.90 -6.66
CA ARG A 46 14.66 3.64 -7.13
C ARG A 46 15.64 3.97 -5.99
N ARG A 47 15.14 4.30 -4.79
CA ARG A 47 16.00 4.54 -3.62
C ARG A 47 16.68 3.27 -3.12
N SER A 48 16.07 2.09 -3.28
CA SER A 48 16.68 0.80 -2.93
C SER A 48 17.93 0.50 -3.77
N PHE A 49 17.92 0.87 -5.06
CA PHE A 49 19.05 0.61 -5.96
C PHE A 49 20.08 1.74 -6.01
N ARG A 50 19.77 2.93 -5.50
CA ARG A 50 20.71 4.06 -5.52
C ARG A 50 21.85 3.86 -4.51
N GLN A 51 23.05 4.31 -4.86
CA GLN A 51 24.16 4.40 -3.90
C GLN A 51 23.76 5.32 -2.73
N VAL A 52 23.88 4.79 -1.51
CA VAL A 52 23.61 5.53 -0.28
C VAL A 52 24.80 6.45 -0.02
N ARG A 53 24.58 7.76 -0.10
CA ARG A 53 25.61 8.76 0.24
C ARG A 53 25.63 8.93 1.75
N LEU A 54 26.67 8.41 2.40
CA LEU A 54 26.85 8.44 3.86
C LEU A 54 27.96 9.42 4.29
N ASN A 55 28.26 10.42 3.46
CA ASN A 55 29.34 11.38 3.71
C ASN A 55 29.22 12.09 5.08
N ASN A 56 28.01 12.21 5.62
CA ASN A 56 27.75 12.85 6.91
C ASN A 56 27.47 11.84 8.04
N GLN A 57 27.66 10.54 7.79
CA GLN A 57 27.38 9.45 8.74
C GLN A 57 28.44 8.33 8.62
N PRO A 58 29.69 8.60 9.03
CA PRO A 58 30.80 7.64 8.90
C PRO A 58 30.56 6.34 9.67
N GLU A 59 29.93 6.41 10.86
CA GLU A 59 29.56 5.22 11.65
C GLU A 59 28.57 4.31 10.92
N ALA A 60 27.61 4.89 10.20
CA ALA A 60 26.65 4.13 9.40
C ALA A 60 27.31 3.53 8.15
N ALA A 61 28.36 4.16 7.63
CA ALA A 61 29.14 3.63 6.50
C ALA A 61 30.04 2.46 6.91
N ALA A 62 30.54 2.46 8.15
CA ALA A 62 31.33 1.38 8.73
C ALA A 62 30.47 0.17 9.16
N ASP A 63 29.18 0.36 9.43
CA ASP A 63 28.28 -0.71 9.85
C ASP A 63 27.89 -1.66 8.70
N ARG A 64 28.20 -2.95 8.87
CA ARG A 64 27.93 -4.01 7.89
C ARG A 64 26.44 -4.18 7.55
N TYR A 65 25.54 -3.84 8.47
CA TYR A 65 24.11 -4.11 8.33
C TYR A 65 23.32 -2.91 7.80
N PHE A 66 23.82 -1.69 7.98
CA PHE A 66 23.08 -0.48 7.64
C PHE A 66 22.75 -0.38 6.16
N MET A 67 23.74 -0.52 5.27
CA MET A 67 23.49 -0.37 3.83
C MET A 67 22.53 -1.44 3.29
N PRO A 68 22.69 -2.74 3.59
CA PRO A 68 21.70 -3.75 3.21
C PRO A 68 20.31 -3.48 3.78
N ALA A 69 20.21 -3.13 5.07
CA ALA A 69 18.94 -2.84 5.72
C ALA A 69 18.25 -1.62 5.13
N TYR A 70 19.00 -0.56 4.79
CA TYR A 70 18.46 0.64 4.16
C TYR A 70 17.84 0.33 2.79
N LYS A 71 18.54 -0.45 1.96
CA LYS A 71 18.04 -0.87 0.64
C LYS A 71 16.81 -1.76 0.78
N LEU A 72 16.89 -2.76 1.66
CA LEU A 72 15.78 -3.66 1.95
C LEU A 72 14.55 -2.90 2.44
N ALA A 73 14.70 -1.94 3.35
CA ALA A 73 13.58 -1.11 3.82
C ALA A 73 12.83 -0.44 2.67
N HIS A 74 13.57 0.16 1.73
CA HIS A 74 12.95 0.85 0.60
C HIS A 74 12.28 -0.12 -0.37
N LEU A 75 12.80 -1.34 -0.53
CA LEU A 75 12.11 -2.39 -1.27
C LEU A 75 10.78 -2.77 -0.60
N LEU A 76 10.79 -2.95 0.73
CA LEU A 76 9.60 -3.29 1.49
C LEU A 76 8.57 -2.15 1.51
N PHE A 77 9.02 -0.89 1.53
CA PHE A 77 8.13 0.27 1.39
C PHE A 77 7.45 0.26 0.02
N ALA A 78 8.17 -0.02 -1.06
CA ALA A 78 7.57 -0.14 -2.38
C ALA A 78 6.51 -1.25 -2.43
N LEU A 79 6.84 -2.43 -1.86
CA LEU A 79 5.92 -3.55 -1.77
C LEU A 79 4.65 -3.20 -0.97
N CYS A 80 4.79 -2.48 0.15
CA CYS A 80 3.65 -2.02 0.94
C CYS A 80 2.77 -1.03 0.15
N MET A 81 3.35 -0.08 -0.60
CA MET A 81 2.58 0.86 -1.42
C MET A 81 1.77 0.14 -2.51
N LEU A 82 2.36 -0.87 -3.17
CA LEU A 82 1.64 -1.69 -4.14
C LEU A 82 0.55 -2.55 -3.47
N GLY A 83 0.85 -3.18 -2.35
CA GLY A 83 -0.14 -3.95 -1.58
C GLY A 83 -1.34 -3.10 -1.15
N LEU A 84 -1.09 -1.88 -0.68
CA LEU A 84 -2.12 -0.91 -0.32
C LEU A 84 -2.99 -0.56 -1.53
N LEU A 85 -2.38 -0.25 -2.68
CA LEU A 85 -3.11 0.02 -3.92
C LEU A 85 -4.01 -1.16 -4.31
N PHE A 86 -3.48 -2.39 -4.29
CA PHE A 86 -4.24 -3.58 -4.66
C PHE A 86 -5.43 -3.80 -3.73
N LYS A 87 -5.23 -3.65 -2.42
CA LYS A 87 -6.30 -3.73 -1.43
C LYS A 87 -7.38 -2.67 -1.68
N ILE A 88 -6.98 -1.42 -1.90
CA ILE A 88 -7.90 -0.29 -2.15
C ILE A 88 -8.65 -0.49 -3.47
N MET A 89 -8.04 -1.11 -4.49
CA MET A 89 -8.68 -1.44 -5.77
C MET A 89 -9.56 -2.71 -5.70
N LEU A 90 -9.71 -3.33 -4.53
CA LEU A 90 -10.40 -4.59 -4.32
C LEU A 90 -9.80 -5.78 -5.08
N TRP A 91 -8.54 -5.66 -5.50
CA TRP A 91 -7.78 -6.72 -6.16
C TRP A 91 -7.27 -7.74 -5.13
N ASP A 92 -6.47 -8.69 -5.60
CA ASP A 92 -5.81 -9.64 -4.72
C ASP A 92 -4.83 -8.92 -3.78
N ALA A 93 -5.09 -9.01 -2.47
CA ALA A 93 -4.30 -8.37 -1.44
C ALA A 93 -3.11 -9.22 -0.96
N ASN A 94 -2.77 -10.32 -1.63
CA ASN A 94 -1.62 -11.17 -1.31
C ASN A 94 -0.30 -10.37 -1.20
N PHE A 95 -0.10 -9.36 -2.05
CA PHE A 95 1.05 -8.46 -1.96
C PHE A 95 1.08 -7.66 -0.65
N LEU A 96 -0.08 -7.26 -0.12
CA LEU A 96 -0.17 -6.56 1.16
C LEU A 96 0.17 -7.49 2.32
N VAL A 97 -0.29 -8.76 2.26
CA VAL A 97 0.05 -9.77 3.29
C VAL A 97 1.56 -9.98 3.36
N LEU A 98 2.20 -10.18 2.20
CA LEU A 98 3.64 -10.34 2.11
C LEU A 98 4.37 -9.09 2.61
N GLY A 99 3.94 -7.90 2.16
CA GLY A 99 4.52 -6.62 2.57
C GLY A 99 4.45 -6.38 4.08
N VAL A 100 3.28 -6.60 4.70
CA VAL A 100 3.08 -6.43 6.15
C VAL A 100 3.93 -7.43 6.93
N THR A 101 3.92 -8.70 6.54
CA THR A 101 4.69 -9.75 7.23
C THR A 101 6.18 -9.42 7.24
N LEU A 102 6.73 -9.09 6.06
CA LEU A 102 8.14 -8.72 5.93
C LEU A 102 8.46 -7.42 6.66
N MET A 103 7.55 -6.44 6.66
CA MET A 103 7.74 -5.21 7.44
C MET A 103 7.76 -5.44 8.94
N LEU A 104 6.95 -6.34 9.49
CA LEU A 104 6.96 -6.64 10.92
C LEU A 104 8.31 -7.23 11.35
N VAL A 105 8.80 -8.21 10.60
CA VAL A 105 10.14 -8.80 10.82
C VAL A 105 11.23 -7.73 10.70
N PHE A 106 11.12 -6.86 9.69
CA PHE A 106 12.08 -5.79 9.46
C PHE A 106 12.06 -4.74 10.58
N VAL A 107 10.88 -4.31 11.06
CA VAL A 107 10.74 -3.38 12.17
C VAL A 107 11.36 -3.96 13.43
N LEU A 108 11.12 -5.25 13.72
CA LEU A 108 11.75 -5.93 14.84
C LEU A 108 13.28 -5.90 14.72
N PHE A 109 13.82 -6.28 13.56
CA PHE A 109 15.26 -6.24 13.30
C PHE A 109 15.85 -4.84 13.52
N VAL A 110 15.26 -3.81 12.93
CA VAL A 110 15.75 -2.43 13.06
C VAL A 110 15.62 -1.93 14.50
N SER A 111 14.56 -2.30 15.22
CA SER A 111 14.38 -1.96 16.63
C SER A 111 15.50 -2.53 17.49
N LEU A 112 15.88 -3.79 17.26
CA LEU A 112 17.03 -4.41 17.93
C LEU A 112 18.35 -3.69 17.65
N GLN A 113 18.54 -3.16 16.44
CA GLN A 113 19.74 -2.36 16.13
C GLN A 113 19.74 -1.02 16.87
N VAL A 114 18.58 -0.35 16.97
CA VAL A 114 18.44 0.90 17.73
C VAL A 114 18.69 0.68 19.23
N LEU A 115 18.21 -0.44 19.79
CA LEU A 115 18.46 -0.81 21.18
C LEU A 115 19.94 -1.10 21.47
N LYS A 116 20.71 -1.53 20.47
CA LYS A 116 22.18 -1.65 20.52
C LYS A 116 22.90 -0.31 20.29
N GLU A 117 22.24 0.79 20.62
CA GLU A 117 22.75 2.17 20.53
C GLU A 117 23.14 2.63 19.11
N LYS A 118 22.71 1.95 18.05
CA LYS A 118 22.95 2.38 16.66
C LYS A 118 21.95 3.47 16.26
N VAL A 119 22.17 4.68 16.76
CA VAL A 119 21.25 5.84 16.62
C VAL A 119 20.91 6.17 15.16
N PHE A 120 21.82 5.88 14.22
CA PHE A 120 21.61 6.11 12.79
C PHE A 120 20.46 5.28 12.18
N PHE A 121 20.04 4.17 12.82
CA PHE A 121 18.84 3.42 12.43
C PHE A 121 17.52 4.11 12.82
N LYS A 122 17.54 5.09 13.74
CA LYS A 122 16.31 5.70 14.30
C LYS A 122 15.41 6.31 13.22
N LYS A 123 15.98 7.00 12.23
CA LYS A 123 15.21 7.58 11.10
C LYS A 123 14.56 6.49 10.24
N LEU A 124 15.28 5.40 10.01
CA LEU A 124 14.76 4.25 9.27
C LEU A 124 13.60 3.61 10.04
N LEU A 125 13.79 3.41 11.34
CA LEU A 125 12.78 2.83 12.23
C LEU A 125 11.47 3.62 12.23
N VAL A 126 11.54 4.94 12.45
CA VAL A 126 10.36 5.81 12.49
C VAL A 126 9.57 5.71 11.19
N LYS A 127 10.25 5.76 10.04
CA LYS A 127 9.61 5.62 8.74
C LYS A 127 8.99 4.23 8.53
N SER A 128 9.70 3.19 8.95
CA SER A 128 9.22 1.81 8.89
C SER A 128 7.98 1.58 9.74
N ILE A 129 7.93 2.14 10.95
CA ILE A 129 6.76 2.06 11.83
C ILE A 129 5.58 2.81 11.19
N LEU A 130 5.81 4.01 10.66
CA LEU A 130 4.74 4.80 10.03
C LEU A 130 4.11 4.06 8.84
N ILE A 131 4.92 3.58 7.90
CA ILE A 131 4.43 2.84 6.73
C ILE A 131 3.83 1.50 7.15
N GLY A 132 4.49 0.78 8.06
CA GLY A 132 4.04 -0.50 8.58
C GLY A 132 2.68 -0.41 9.28
N THR A 133 2.46 0.65 10.07
CA THR A 133 1.19 0.88 10.77
C THR A 133 0.04 1.12 9.79
N VAL A 134 0.25 1.94 8.76
CA VAL A 134 -0.75 2.18 7.72
C VAL A 134 -1.05 0.88 6.95
N ALA A 135 -0.01 0.16 6.54
CA ALA A 135 -0.17 -1.12 5.84
C ALA A 135 -0.92 -2.16 6.69
N LEU A 136 -0.60 -2.24 7.98
CA LEU A 136 -1.25 -3.14 8.94
C LEU A 136 -2.73 -2.79 9.14
N ALA A 137 -3.06 -1.50 9.27
CA ALA A 137 -4.45 -1.04 9.39
C ALA A 137 -5.30 -1.47 8.18
N PHE A 138 -4.78 -1.30 6.97
CA PHE A 138 -5.47 -1.73 5.74
C PHE A 138 -5.51 -3.26 5.57
N TYR A 139 -4.50 -3.96 6.06
CA TYR A 139 -4.49 -5.42 6.07
C TYR A 139 -5.61 -5.97 6.95
N GLN A 140 -5.75 -5.43 8.16
CA GLN A 140 -6.79 -5.84 9.12
C GLN A 140 -8.21 -5.47 8.67
N ALA A 141 -8.37 -4.41 7.88
CA ALA A 141 -9.66 -4.01 7.36
C ALA A 141 -10.24 -5.10 6.41
N PRO A 142 -11.43 -5.67 6.69
CA PRO A 142 -12.05 -6.67 5.83
C PRO A 142 -12.30 -6.13 4.42
N LEU A 143 -12.15 -6.99 3.40
CA LEU A 143 -12.44 -6.58 2.02
C LEU A 143 -13.92 -6.16 1.86
N ALA A 144 -14.81 -6.83 2.59
CA ALA A 144 -16.24 -6.51 2.62
C ALA A 144 -16.52 -5.06 3.04
N THR A 145 -15.75 -4.50 3.97
CA THR A 145 -15.89 -3.11 4.40
C THR A 145 -15.67 -2.15 3.23
N PHE A 146 -14.61 -2.35 2.45
CA PHE A 146 -14.36 -1.51 1.27
C PHE A 146 -15.41 -1.70 0.18
N ILE A 147 -15.86 -2.93 -0.05
CA ILE A 147 -16.94 -3.23 -1.02
C ILE A 147 -18.22 -2.48 -0.62
N ASN A 148 -18.61 -2.56 0.65
CA ASN A 148 -19.81 -1.87 1.14
C ASN A 148 -19.70 -0.35 1.04
N ILE A 149 -18.52 0.24 1.29
CA ILE A 149 -18.31 1.69 1.12
C ILE A 149 -18.43 2.08 -0.36
N TYR A 150 -17.75 1.37 -1.27
CA TYR A 150 -17.71 1.73 -2.69
C TYR A 150 -19.01 1.47 -3.44
N TYR A 151 -19.83 0.54 -2.95
CA TYR A 151 -21.10 0.17 -3.55
C TYR A 151 -22.27 0.45 -2.59
N ARG A 152 -22.15 1.46 -1.72
CA ARG A 152 -23.19 1.83 -0.74
C ARG A 152 -24.53 2.16 -1.40
N ASP A 153 -24.52 2.71 -2.61
CA ASP A 153 -25.72 3.05 -3.39
C ASP A 153 -26.33 1.81 -4.09
N HIS A 154 -25.61 0.67 -4.05
CA HIS A 154 -25.97 -0.58 -4.71
C HIS A 154 -25.75 -1.80 -3.78
N PRO A 155 -26.46 -1.88 -2.63
CA PRO A 155 -26.24 -2.92 -1.62
C PRO A 155 -26.46 -4.34 -2.13
N ALA A 156 -27.41 -4.54 -3.07
CA ALA A 156 -27.64 -5.83 -3.70
C ALA A 156 -26.43 -6.31 -4.51
N PHE A 157 -25.74 -5.39 -5.22
CA PHE A 157 -24.50 -5.70 -5.93
C PHE A 157 -23.36 -5.97 -4.95
N ALA A 158 -23.23 -5.15 -3.90
CA ALA A 158 -22.21 -5.31 -2.87
C ALA A 158 -22.25 -6.72 -2.24
N LYS A 159 -23.44 -7.21 -1.91
CA LYS A 159 -23.63 -8.54 -1.33
C LYS A 159 -23.11 -9.66 -2.23
N VAL A 160 -23.53 -9.68 -3.50
CA VAL A 160 -23.09 -10.71 -4.46
C VAL A 160 -21.59 -10.60 -4.74
N PHE A 161 -21.04 -9.38 -4.73
CA PHE A 161 -19.61 -9.18 -4.90
C PHE A 161 -18.81 -9.73 -3.71
N ILE A 162 -19.28 -9.54 -2.48
CA ILE A 162 -18.67 -10.14 -1.27
C ILE A 162 -18.70 -11.68 -1.37
N GLU A 163 -19.86 -12.26 -1.68
CA GLU A 163 -20.02 -13.72 -1.80
C GLU A 163 -19.05 -14.33 -2.83
N TYR A 164 -18.88 -13.67 -3.98
CA TYR A 164 -17.91 -14.08 -5.00
C TYR A 164 -16.46 -13.97 -4.52
N ARG A 165 -16.12 -12.95 -3.73
CA ARG A 165 -14.74 -12.76 -3.24
C ARG A 165 -14.36 -13.75 -2.14
N GLU A 166 -15.33 -14.22 -1.36
CA GLU A 166 -15.14 -15.28 -0.36
C GLU A 166 -14.87 -16.64 -1.01
N ASP A 167 -15.55 -16.94 -2.12
CA ASP A 167 -15.40 -18.21 -2.85
C ASP A 167 -15.31 -17.97 -4.36
N PRO A 168 -14.14 -17.52 -4.86
CA PRO A 168 -13.97 -17.17 -6.28
C PRO A 168 -13.96 -18.38 -7.21
N LYS A 169 -13.84 -19.61 -6.68
CA LYS A 169 -13.84 -20.85 -7.46
C LYS A 169 -15.26 -21.39 -7.70
N ASN A 170 -16.25 -20.86 -7.00
CA ASN A 170 -17.64 -21.24 -7.17
C ASN A 170 -18.25 -20.57 -8.41
N GLU A 171 -18.49 -21.36 -9.45
CA GLU A 171 -19.03 -20.89 -10.72
C GLU A 171 -20.44 -20.27 -10.59
N VAL A 172 -21.26 -20.73 -9.63
CA VAL A 172 -22.60 -20.15 -9.39
C VAL A 172 -22.48 -18.72 -8.86
N LYS A 173 -21.65 -18.50 -7.84
CA LYS A 173 -21.41 -17.17 -7.27
C LYS A 173 -20.79 -16.22 -8.29
N LYS A 174 -19.85 -16.72 -9.10
CA LYS A 174 -19.23 -15.97 -10.20
C LYS A 174 -20.27 -15.56 -11.25
N LYS A 175 -21.17 -16.46 -11.66
CA LYS A 175 -22.25 -16.14 -12.60
C LYS A 175 -23.18 -15.07 -12.04
N ASN A 176 -23.62 -15.21 -10.79
CA ASN A 176 -24.48 -14.22 -10.13
C ASN A 176 -23.81 -12.84 -10.08
N TYR A 177 -22.52 -12.78 -9.76
CA TYR A 177 -21.74 -11.54 -9.76
C TYR A 177 -21.69 -10.89 -11.16
N LEU A 178 -21.41 -11.68 -12.20
CA LEU A 178 -21.36 -11.18 -13.58
C LEU A 178 -22.71 -10.63 -14.06
N GLU A 179 -23.81 -11.31 -13.71
CA GLU A 179 -25.16 -10.83 -14.02
C GLU A 179 -25.50 -9.53 -13.28
N ALA A 180 -25.20 -9.46 -11.99
CA ALA A 180 -25.39 -8.24 -11.20
C ALA A 180 -24.56 -7.06 -11.74
N ARG A 181 -23.31 -7.33 -12.14
CA ARG A 181 -22.42 -6.34 -12.79
C ARG A 181 -22.99 -5.83 -14.10
N LYS A 182 -23.53 -6.73 -14.94
CA LYS A 182 -24.17 -6.35 -16.22
C LYS A 182 -25.40 -5.46 -16.00
N LYS A 183 -26.24 -5.78 -15.02
CA LYS A 183 -27.40 -4.96 -14.64
C LYS A 183 -26.98 -3.56 -14.19
N LEU A 184 -25.91 -3.47 -13.38
CA LEU A 184 -25.36 -2.20 -12.93
C LEU A 184 -24.90 -1.33 -14.10
N LEU A 185 -24.08 -1.89 -15.01
CA LEU A 185 -23.55 -1.17 -16.17
C LEU A 185 -24.67 -0.68 -17.11
N ASN A 186 -25.66 -1.53 -17.38
CA ASN A 186 -26.79 -1.17 -18.26
C ASN A 186 -27.67 -0.06 -17.67
N LYS A 187 -27.76 0.06 -16.35
CA LYS A 187 -28.53 1.12 -15.68
C LYS A 187 -27.87 2.50 -15.84
N HIS A 188 -26.55 2.56 -15.98
CA HIS A 188 -25.78 3.79 -16.17
C HIS A 188 -25.53 4.15 -17.64
N ALA A 189 -25.92 3.28 -18.58
CA ALA A 189 -25.79 3.53 -20.02
C ALA A 189 -27.02 4.26 -20.63
N LYS A 190 -28.06 4.52 -19.82
CA LYS A 190 -29.24 5.31 -20.18
C LYS A 190 -29.17 6.65 -19.46
#